data_AF-A0A358DJ00-F1
#
_entry.id   AF-A0A358DJ00-F1
#
_cell.length_a   1.000
_cell.length_b   1.000
_cell.length_c   1.000
_cell.angle_alpha   90.00
_cell.angle_beta   90.00
_cell.angle_gamma   90.00
#
_symmetry.space_group_name_H-M   'P 1'
#
loop_
_entity.id
_entity.type
_entity.pdbx_description
1 polymer ?
#
loop_
_entity_poly.entity_id
_entity_poly.type
_entity_poly.pdbx_seq_one_letter_code
_entity_poly.pdbx_strand_id
1 'polypeptide(L)'
;MKKIVLAMTFALSFLLSFSQTYSLKGYVCDALSKEPLPGAIVVLGPNEIYAVSGRDGAFSVDLPGKTPHTLEVRFTGYELLTTSIILTSDTVLHFHLETTSYSLNEVVVHGKNGHGRLLSAITAKEIDRSFFMKNNSASFSKSLSKVAGVSSMDIGANVAKPVIRGLGFNRIAVADKGVVQQNQQWGADHGLDIDQYDVDKVFIHKGPMSLFYGSDAIGGVIEILPVDVPSENMVWGDVSLIAKSNNNLSGITAMTSVKRGRWFFRGRLTAQRFADYRVPADTVTYLTWKLPLYGRRMKNTAGRELNAALSANY
;
A
#
# COMPACT_ATOMS: atom_id res chain seq x y z
N MET A 1 30.45 62.37 -46.04
CA MET A 1 29.81 61.27 -45.28
C MET A 1 30.32 61.16 -43.83
N LYS A 2 31.61 61.38 -43.52
CA LYS A 2 32.15 61.27 -42.15
C LYS A 2 31.56 62.23 -41.10
N LYS A 3 31.11 63.44 -41.49
CA LYS A 3 30.54 64.44 -40.55
C LYS A 3 29.10 64.14 -40.12
N ILE A 4 28.31 63.47 -40.96
CA ILE A 4 26.92 63.09 -40.65
C ILE A 4 26.90 61.90 -39.68
N VAL A 5 27.82 60.95 -39.86
CA VAL A 5 27.98 59.83 -38.93
C VAL A 5 28.37 60.33 -37.54
N LEU A 6 29.28 61.32 -37.45
CA LEU A 6 29.72 61.87 -36.17
C LEU A 6 28.59 62.61 -35.42
N ALA A 7 27.75 63.36 -36.13
CA ALA A 7 26.59 64.05 -35.56
C ALA A 7 25.48 63.08 -35.11
N MET A 8 25.28 61.97 -35.82
CA MET A 8 24.34 60.91 -35.41
C MET A 8 24.83 60.17 -34.15
N THR A 9 26.14 59.97 -33.97
CA THR A 9 26.69 59.40 -32.74
C THR A 9 26.56 60.32 -31.53
N PHE A 10 26.60 61.65 -31.70
CA PHE A 10 26.50 62.60 -30.58
C PHE A 10 25.05 62.85 -30.13
N ALA A 11 24.07 62.70 -31.03
CA ALA A 11 22.65 62.77 -30.69
C ALA A 11 22.14 61.51 -29.96
N LEU A 12 22.78 60.35 -30.18
CA LEU A 12 22.39 59.09 -29.53
C LEU A 12 22.86 58.99 -28.07
N SER A 13 23.85 59.79 -27.65
CA SER A 13 24.36 59.82 -26.27
C SER A 13 23.47 60.59 -25.27
N PHE A 14 22.40 61.26 -25.72
CA PHE A 14 21.51 62.03 -24.83
C PHE A 14 20.22 61.31 -24.43
N LEU A 15 20.04 60.04 -24.82
CA LEU A 15 18.90 59.19 -24.42
C LEU A 15 19.26 58.21 -23.29
N LEU A 16 20.18 58.59 -22.39
CA LEU A 16 20.36 57.88 -21.13
C LEU A 16 19.22 58.28 -20.19
N SER A 17 18.07 57.63 -20.37
CA SER A 17 17.02 57.60 -19.34
C SER A 17 17.66 57.09 -18.04
N PHE A 18 17.87 57.97 -17.07
CA PHE A 18 18.26 57.59 -15.73
C PHE A 18 17.10 56.79 -15.11
N SER A 19 17.22 55.47 -15.13
CA SER A 19 16.43 54.63 -14.23
C SER A 19 16.89 54.97 -12.81
N GLN A 20 16.05 55.68 -12.05
CA GLN A 20 16.32 55.95 -10.65
C GLN A 20 16.15 54.64 -9.87
N THR A 21 17.26 54.07 -9.43
CA THR A 21 17.27 52.93 -8.52
C THR A 21 17.20 53.44 -7.09
N TYR A 22 16.29 52.89 -6.29
CA TYR A 22 16.18 53.14 -4.86
C TYR A 22 16.62 51.90 -4.09
N SER A 23 17.27 52.12 -2.94
CA SER A 23 17.71 51.03 -2.07
C SER A 23 16.59 50.69 -1.08
N LEU A 24 16.12 49.45 -1.15
CA LEU A 24 15.23 48.86 -0.14
C LEU A 24 16.09 48.06 0.84
N LYS A 25 16.11 48.51 2.09
CA LYS A 25 16.74 47.79 3.20
C LYS A 25 15.67 47.24 4.12
N GLY A 26 16.03 46.28 4.94
CA GLY A 26 15.12 45.85 5.99
C GLY A 26 15.65 44.76 6.87
N TYR A 27 14.82 44.35 7.82
CA TYR A 27 15.11 43.28 8.78
C TYR A 27 13.99 42.24 8.74
N VAL A 28 14.37 40.97 8.78
CA VAL A 28 13.43 39.85 8.89
C VAL A 28 13.61 39.20 10.27
N CYS A 29 12.53 39.17 11.05
CA CYS A 29 12.53 38.62 12.40
C CYS A 29 11.32 37.70 12.63
N ASP A 30 11.42 36.85 13.64
CA ASP A 30 10.30 36.08 14.16
C ASP A 30 9.25 37.03 14.78
N ALA A 31 7.96 36.79 14.51
CA ALA A 31 6.88 37.64 15.00
C ALA A 31 6.72 37.58 16.53
N LEU A 32 7.00 36.43 17.16
CA LEU A 32 6.83 36.17 18.58
C LEU A 32 8.12 36.41 19.38
N SER A 33 9.22 35.73 19.03
CA SER A 33 10.49 35.81 19.79
C SER A 33 11.25 37.10 19.51
N LYS A 34 10.93 37.79 18.40
CA LYS A 34 11.65 38.96 17.87
C LYS A 34 13.11 38.68 17.49
N GLU A 35 13.51 37.42 17.47
CA GLU A 35 14.85 37.03 17.04
C GLU A 35 15.02 37.25 15.53
N PRO A 36 16.23 37.67 15.09
CA PRO A 36 16.52 37.81 13.67
C PRO A 36 16.49 36.45 12.97
N LEU A 37 15.96 36.41 11.75
CA LEU A 37 15.88 35.19 10.94
C LEU A 37 16.95 35.23 9.84
N PRO A 38 18.14 34.66 10.06
CA PRO A 38 19.19 34.62 9.06
C PRO A 38 18.88 33.60 7.95
N GLY A 39 19.07 33.99 6.69
CA GLY A 39 18.78 33.14 5.53
C GLY A 39 17.34 33.19 5.04
N ALA A 40 16.52 34.12 5.54
CA ALA A 40 15.21 34.43 4.97
C ALA A 40 15.38 35.05 3.57
N ILE A 41 14.56 34.62 2.63
CA ILE A 41 14.60 35.04 1.23
C ILE A 41 13.51 36.07 1.01
N VAL A 42 13.88 37.26 0.58
CA VAL A 42 12.98 38.34 0.17
C VAL A 42 12.98 38.38 -1.35
N VAL A 43 11.88 37.96 -1.97
CA VAL A 43 11.69 37.94 -3.43
C VAL A 43 10.84 39.12 -3.84
N LEU A 44 11.19 39.74 -4.96
CA LEU A 44 10.50 40.88 -5.54
C LEU A 44 10.01 40.56 -6.97
N GLY A 45 8.70 40.42 -7.10
CA GLY A 45 8.04 40.27 -8.40
C GLY A 45 7.76 41.63 -9.05
N PRO A 46 7.81 41.74 -10.40
CA PRO A 46 7.80 40.63 -11.38
C PRO A 46 9.18 40.18 -11.91
N ASN A 47 10.29 40.83 -11.54
CA ASN A 47 11.62 40.55 -12.12
C ASN A 47 12.41 39.46 -11.37
N GLU A 48 11.78 38.76 -10.41
CA GLU A 48 12.39 37.73 -9.55
C GLU A 48 13.72 38.16 -8.89
N ILE A 49 13.88 39.47 -8.61
CA ILE A 49 15.03 39.96 -7.86
C ILE A 49 14.89 39.45 -6.43
N TYR A 50 15.96 38.94 -5.85
CA TYR A 50 15.93 38.44 -4.48
C TYR A 50 17.09 38.98 -3.64
N ALA A 51 16.85 39.05 -2.33
CA ALA A 51 17.87 39.27 -1.33
C ALA A 51 17.73 38.24 -0.21
N VAL A 52 18.83 37.92 0.45
CA VAL A 52 18.88 36.97 1.56
C VAL A 52 19.29 37.73 2.82
N SER A 53 18.57 37.51 3.92
CA SER A 53 18.90 38.15 5.21
C SER A 53 20.19 37.61 5.81
N GLY A 54 20.99 38.52 6.37
CA GLY A 54 22.25 38.23 7.08
C GLY A 54 22.04 37.67 8.49
N ARG A 55 23.15 37.51 9.23
CA ARG A 55 23.16 36.97 10.60
C ARG A 55 22.36 37.80 11.61
N ASP A 56 22.22 39.08 11.34
CA ASP A 56 21.44 40.07 12.08
C ASP A 56 20.01 40.24 11.54
N GLY A 57 19.61 39.40 10.58
CA GLY A 57 18.30 39.49 9.92
C GLY A 57 18.23 40.59 8.86
N ALA A 58 19.30 41.36 8.64
CA ALA A 58 19.30 42.49 7.71
C ALA A 58 19.39 42.04 6.24
N PHE A 59 18.67 42.70 5.34
CA PHE A 59 18.79 42.54 3.90
C PHE A 59 18.85 43.91 3.20
N SER A 60 19.38 43.94 1.98
CA SER A 60 19.43 45.13 1.13
C SER A 60 19.29 44.72 -0.33
N VAL A 61 18.46 45.45 -1.07
CA VAL A 61 18.25 45.23 -2.51
C VAL A 61 17.97 46.55 -3.19
N ASP A 62 18.59 46.77 -4.34
CA ASP A 62 18.36 47.97 -5.14
C ASP A 62 17.33 47.68 -6.23
N LEU A 63 16.33 48.55 -6.33
CA LEU A 63 15.15 48.34 -7.17
C LEU A 63 14.87 49.56 -8.02
N PRO A 64 14.37 49.38 -9.26
CA PRO A 64 13.91 50.50 -10.06
C PRO A 64 12.71 51.16 -9.36
N GLY A 65 12.79 52.48 -9.21
CA GLY A 65 11.75 53.29 -8.59
C GLY A 65 10.51 53.46 -9.43
N LYS A 66 9.41 53.86 -8.78
CA LYS A 66 8.12 54.21 -9.41
C LYS A 66 7.39 53.07 -10.13
N THR A 67 7.80 51.81 -9.96
CA THR A 67 7.02 50.63 -10.34
C THR A 67 6.49 49.91 -9.10
N PRO A 68 5.25 49.38 -9.12
CA PRO A 68 4.75 48.53 -8.06
C PRO A 68 5.48 47.20 -8.06
N HIS A 69 6.02 46.82 -6.90
CA HIS A 69 6.69 45.54 -6.67
C HIS A 69 5.89 44.72 -5.65
N THR A 70 5.78 43.41 -5.88
CA THR A 70 5.23 42.47 -4.89
C THR A 70 6.40 41.84 -4.14
N LEU A 71 6.47 42.10 -2.85
CA LEU A 71 7.45 41.54 -1.91
C LEU A 71 6.89 40.24 -1.33
N GLU A 72 7.66 39.17 -1.44
CA GLU A 72 7.39 37.89 -0.82
C GLU A 72 8.55 37.51 0.08
N VAL A 73 8.29 37.39 1.38
CA VAL A 73 9.31 36.98 2.36
C VAL A 73 9.04 35.54 2.76
N ARG A 74 10.04 34.68 2.56
CA ARG A 74 9.96 33.23 2.80
C ARG A 74 11.08 32.78 3.72
N PHE A 75 10.73 31.97 4.70
CA PHE A 75 11.69 31.27 5.55
C PHE A 75 11.15 29.89 5.93
N THR A 76 12.02 28.88 6.00
CA THR A 76 11.60 27.50 6.27
C THR A 76 10.96 27.40 7.66
N GLY A 77 9.76 26.83 7.74
CA GLY A 77 8.99 26.73 8.98
C GLY A 77 8.10 27.94 9.29
N TYR A 78 8.00 28.91 8.38
CA TYR A 78 7.21 30.13 8.52
C TYR A 78 6.22 30.32 7.37
N GLU A 79 5.18 31.11 7.64
CA GLU A 79 4.15 31.45 6.65
C GLU A 79 4.69 32.46 5.64
N LEU A 80 4.27 32.33 4.38
CA LEU A 80 4.63 33.27 3.31
C LEU A 80 4.02 34.64 3.62
N LEU A 81 4.87 35.65 3.83
CA LEU A 81 4.41 37.03 3.97
C LEU A 81 4.49 37.74 2.62
N THR A 82 3.34 38.17 2.11
CA THR A 82 3.24 38.92 0.85
C THR A 82 2.77 40.36 1.09
N THR A 83 3.49 41.34 0.55
CA THR A 83 3.09 42.76 0.59
C THR A 83 3.41 43.48 -0.71
N SER A 84 2.69 44.54 -1.03
CA SER A 84 2.95 45.37 -2.22
C SER A 84 3.56 46.72 -1.84
N ILE A 85 4.60 47.15 -2.54
CA ILE A 85 5.25 48.46 -2.32
C ILE A 85 5.49 49.20 -3.63
N ILE A 86 5.45 50.54 -3.55
CA ILE A 86 5.95 51.44 -4.60
C ILE A 86 7.07 52.28 -3.98
N LEU A 87 8.29 52.16 -4.50
CA LEU A 87 9.44 52.91 -3.99
C LEU A 87 9.51 54.29 -4.63
N THR A 88 9.41 55.32 -3.79
CA THR A 88 9.58 56.74 -4.16
C THR A 88 10.87 57.35 -3.58
N SER A 89 11.48 56.68 -2.60
CA SER A 89 12.78 56.98 -1.99
C SER A 89 13.40 55.71 -1.40
N ASP A 90 14.66 55.78 -0.97
CA ASP A 90 15.26 54.72 -0.15
C ASP A 90 14.39 54.46 1.09
N THR A 91 14.10 53.18 1.34
CA THR A 91 13.10 52.77 2.34
C THR A 91 13.66 51.63 3.19
N VAL A 92 13.32 51.63 4.48
CA VAL A 92 13.64 50.53 5.41
C VAL A 92 12.34 49.86 5.86
N LEU A 93 12.24 48.55 5.71
CA LEU A 93 11.08 47.75 6.15
C LEU A 93 11.45 46.73 7.21
N HIS A 94 10.50 46.42 8.09
CA HIS A 94 10.63 45.35 9.08
C HIS A 94 9.58 44.29 8.81
N PHE A 95 10.03 43.06 8.56
CA PHE A 95 9.17 41.92 8.31
C PHE A 95 9.16 41.00 9.53
N HIS A 96 7.95 40.67 9.97
CA HIS A 96 7.70 39.76 11.08
C HIS A 96 7.00 38.52 10.55
N LEU A 97 7.67 37.37 10.59
CA LEU A 97 7.15 36.11 10.07
C LEU A 97 6.51 35.27 11.20
N GLU A 98 5.36 34.67 10.92
CA GLU A 98 4.68 33.74 11.83
C GLU A 98 5.04 32.28 11.51
N THR A 99 5.23 31.44 12.53
CA THR A 99 5.62 30.04 12.35
C THR A 99 4.47 29.20 11.80
N THR A 100 4.70 28.39 10.76
CA THR A 100 3.71 27.42 10.25
C THR A 100 3.96 26.04 10.83
N SER A 101 2.96 25.45 11.47
CA SER A 101 2.99 24.05 11.89
C SER A 101 2.29 23.16 10.87
N TYR A 102 3.05 22.30 10.17
CA TYR A 102 2.51 21.28 9.29
C TYR A 102 2.42 19.95 10.04
N SER A 103 1.21 19.46 10.30
CA SER A 103 0.98 18.09 10.75
C SER A 103 0.91 17.18 9.51
N LEU A 104 1.93 16.34 9.32
CA LEU A 104 1.93 15.37 8.22
C LEU A 104 0.94 14.23 8.51
N ASN A 105 0.22 13.78 7.48
CA ASN A 105 -0.61 12.58 7.55
C ASN A 105 0.27 11.32 7.57
N GLU A 106 -0.21 10.27 8.22
CA GLU A 106 0.43 8.95 8.28
C GLU A 106 0.76 8.43 6.87
N VAL A 107 2.03 8.10 6.65
CA VAL A 107 2.50 7.48 5.40
C VAL A 107 2.59 5.97 5.60
N VAL A 108 1.69 5.22 4.97
CA VAL A 108 1.78 3.77 4.90
C VAL A 108 2.74 3.37 3.77
N VAL A 109 3.93 2.90 4.12
CA VAL A 109 4.93 2.41 3.16
C VAL A 109 4.61 0.96 2.80
N HIS A 110 4.16 0.73 1.57
CA HIS A 110 4.06 -0.62 1.01
C HIS A 110 5.38 -1.02 0.34
N GLY A 111 6.21 -1.77 1.05
CA GLY A 111 7.40 -2.41 0.47
C GLY A 111 7.02 -3.66 -0.32
N LYS A 112 7.18 -3.64 -1.64
CA LYS A 112 7.05 -4.85 -2.47
C LYS A 112 8.42 -5.53 -2.57
N ASN A 113 8.69 -6.46 -1.66
CA ASN A 113 9.86 -7.35 -1.77
C ASN A 113 9.58 -8.38 -2.86
N GLY A 114 9.80 -8.00 -4.12
CA GLY A 114 10.01 -8.96 -5.19
C GLY A 114 11.35 -9.64 -4.95
N HIS A 115 11.35 -10.72 -4.17
CA HIS A 115 12.49 -11.63 -4.18
C HIS A 115 12.60 -12.17 -5.60
N GLY A 116 13.51 -11.58 -6.37
CA GLY A 116 13.84 -11.99 -7.72
C GLY A 116 14.38 -13.42 -7.67
N ARG A 117 13.49 -14.40 -7.80
CA ARG A 117 13.88 -15.73 -8.20
C ARG A 117 13.91 -15.75 -9.71
N LEU A 118 15.13 -15.85 -10.23
CA LEU A 118 15.56 -16.29 -11.56
C LEU A 118 14.40 -16.54 -12.53
N LEU A 119 14.35 -15.75 -13.62
CA LEU A 119 13.59 -15.95 -14.85
C LEU A 119 13.06 -17.38 -15.01
N SER A 120 11.96 -17.70 -14.33
CA SER A 120 11.32 -19.00 -14.48
C SER A 120 10.44 -18.84 -15.70
N ALA A 121 10.66 -19.66 -16.72
CA ALA A 121 9.75 -19.76 -17.85
C ALA A 121 8.33 -20.22 -17.40
N ILE A 122 8.21 -20.70 -16.16
CA ILE A 122 6.98 -21.14 -15.54
C ILE A 122 6.32 -19.92 -14.88
N THR A 123 5.19 -19.50 -15.45
CA THR A 123 4.38 -18.41 -14.89
C THR A 123 3.68 -18.87 -13.61
N ALA A 124 4.13 -18.34 -12.47
CA ALA A 124 3.50 -18.54 -11.16
C ALA A 124 2.86 -17.24 -10.67
N LYS A 125 1.66 -17.33 -10.10
CA LYS A 125 1.04 -16.22 -9.36
C LYS A 125 1.33 -16.39 -7.88
N GLU A 126 2.09 -15.45 -7.32
CA GLU A 126 2.27 -15.34 -5.86
C GLU A 126 1.02 -14.73 -5.22
N ILE A 127 0.60 -15.36 -4.13
CA ILE A 127 -0.49 -14.96 -3.24
C ILE A 127 0.06 -14.98 -1.82
N ASP A 128 -0.12 -13.88 -1.10
CA ASP A 128 0.39 -13.69 0.25
C ASP A 128 -0.74 -13.76 1.30
N ARG A 129 -0.35 -13.69 2.57
CA ARG A 129 -1.28 -13.63 3.69
C ARG A 129 -2.29 -12.49 3.58
N SER A 130 -1.87 -11.33 3.09
CA SER A 130 -2.73 -10.15 2.97
C SER A 130 -3.92 -10.41 2.04
N PHE A 131 -3.70 -11.17 0.96
CA PHE A 131 -4.78 -11.63 0.08
C PHE A 131 -5.80 -12.50 0.82
N PHE A 132 -5.37 -13.48 1.63
CA PHE A 132 -6.28 -14.36 2.37
C PHE A 132 -7.06 -13.62 3.45
N MET A 133 -6.46 -12.62 4.09
CA MET A 133 -7.16 -11.76 5.05
C MET A 133 -8.24 -10.92 4.36
N LYS A 134 -7.95 -10.36 3.18
CA LYS A 134 -8.90 -9.53 2.41
C LYS A 134 -9.99 -10.34 1.70
N ASN A 135 -9.65 -11.54 1.22
CA ASN A 135 -10.53 -12.39 0.41
C ASN A 135 -11.00 -13.65 1.15
N ASN A 136 -11.04 -13.57 2.48
CA ASN A 136 -11.39 -14.68 3.37
C ASN A 136 -12.78 -15.26 3.03
N SER A 137 -12.80 -16.46 2.46
CA SER A 137 -14.02 -17.23 2.23
C SER A 137 -14.19 -18.31 3.30
N ALA A 138 -15.13 -19.23 3.13
CA ALA A 138 -15.34 -20.31 4.08
C ALA A 138 -14.11 -21.23 4.17
N SER A 139 -13.54 -21.59 3.01
CA SER A 139 -12.40 -22.49 2.87
C SER A 139 -11.25 -21.90 2.05
N PHE A 140 -10.08 -22.55 2.13
CA PHE A 140 -8.87 -22.19 1.40
C PHE A 140 -9.12 -22.09 -0.12
N SER A 141 -9.68 -23.14 -0.73
CA SER A 141 -9.95 -23.14 -2.18
C SER A 141 -10.93 -22.04 -2.59
N LYS A 142 -11.97 -21.79 -1.79
CA LYS A 142 -12.95 -20.74 -2.08
C LYS A 142 -12.35 -19.35 -1.97
N SER A 143 -11.39 -19.15 -1.06
CA SER A 143 -10.65 -17.89 -0.94
C SER A 143 -9.80 -17.63 -2.20
N LEU A 144 -9.25 -18.68 -2.80
CA LEU A 144 -8.49 -18.60 -4.04
C LEU A 144 -9.35 -18.35 -5.29
N SER A 145 -10.67 -18.56 -5.25
CA SER A 145 -11.58 -18.25 -6.37
C SER A 145 -11.62 -16.75 -6.75
N LYS A 146 -10.99 -15.87 -5.96
CA LYS A 146 -10.76 -14.46 -6.33
C LYS A 146 -9.54 -14.25 -7.25
N VAL A 147 -8.71 -15.28 -7.45
CA VAL A 147 -7.59 -15.25 -8.39
C VAL A 147 -8.09 -15.54 -9.80
N ALA A 148 -7.77 -14.69 -10.77
CA ALA A 148 -8.21 -14.85 -12.16
C ALA A 148 -7.85 -16.23 -12.74
N GLY A 149 -8.82 -16.93 -13.34
CA GLY A 149 -8.64 -18.27 -13.89
C GLY A 149 -8.55 -19.39 -12.84
N VAL A 150 -8.80 -19.08 -11.57
CA VAL A 150 -9.01 -20.03 -10.48
C VAL A 150 -10.47 -19.94 -10.04
N SER A 151 -11.10 -21.08 -9.87
CA SER A 151 -12.41 -21.22 -9.26
C SER A 151 -12.38 -22.35 -8.22
N SER A 152 -13.52 -22.59 -7.58
CA SER A 152 -13.68 -23.70 -6.64
C SER A 152 -14.91 -24.50 -7.03
N MET A 153 -14.84 -25.80 -6.77
CA MET A 153 -15.98 -26.69 -6.79
C MET A 153 -16.33 -26.99 -5.34
N ASP A 154 -17.56 -26.65 -4.95
CA ASP A 154 -17.98 -26.57 -3.57
C ASP A 154 -19.06 -27.63 -3.27
N ILE A 155 -19.00 -28.22 -2.09
CA ILE A 155 -20.11 -28.97 -1.49
C ILE A 155 -20.45 -28.35 -0.14
N GLY A 156 -21.67 -27.80 -0.05
CA GLY A 156 -22.12 -27.12 1.16
C GLY A 156 -21.34 -25.84 1.46
N ALA A 157 -21.15 -25.55 2.76
CA ALA A 157 -20.56 -24.29 3.19
C ALA A 157 -19.03 -24.27 3.10
N ASN A 158 -18.36 -25.38 3.43
CA ASN A 158 -16.92 -25.38 3.70
C ASN A 158 -16.09 -26.40 2.93
N VAL A 159 -16.71 -27.42 2.34
CA VAL A 159 -15.97 -28.37 1.50
C VAL A 159 -15.79 -27.75 0.11
N ALA A 160 -14.54 -27.59 -0.31
CA ALA A 160 -14.24 -27.14 -1.66
C ALA A 160 -12.90 -27.70 -2.15
N LYS A 161 -12.81 -27.88 -3.48
CA LYS A 161 -11.57 -28.19 -4.20
C LYS A 161 -11.26 -27.10 -5.23
N PRO A 162 -9.98 -26.83 -5.52
CA PRO A 162 -9.60 -25.81 -6.48
C PRO A 162 -9.76 -26.31 -7.92
N VAL A 163 -10.09 -25.37 -8.80
CA VAL A 163 -10.18 -25.57 -10.24
C VAL A 163 -9.34 -24.50 -10.91
N ILE A 164 -8.45 -24.87 -11.83
CA ILE A 164 -7.63 -23.92 -12.61
C ILE A 164 -7.97 -24.09 -14.08
N ARG A 165 -8.46 -23.02 -14.72
CA ARG A 165 -8.86 -23.00 -16.15
C ARG A 165 -9.80 -24.16 -16.53
N GLY A 166 -10.73 -24.51 -15.65
CA GLY A 166 -11.70 -25.59 -15.85
C GLY A 166 -11.22 -27.00 -15.51
N LEU A 167 -9.94 -27.18 -15.14
CA LEU A 167 -9.39 -28.46 -14.69
C LEU A 167 -9.43 -28.53 -13.16
N GLY A 168 -9.89 -29.65 -12.61
CA GLY A 168 -9.94 -29.92 -11.18
C GLY A 168 -9.65 -31.39 -10.86
N PHE A 169 -9.83 -31.80 -9.61
CA PHE A 169 -9.57 -33.17 -9.12
C PHE A 169 -8.11 -33.60 -9.39
N ASN A 170 -7.89 -34.83 -9.86
CA ASN A 170 -6.59 -35.42 -10.25
C ASN A 170 -5.92 -34.73 -11.46
N ARG A 171 -6.22 -33.46 -11.71
CA ARG A 171 -5.56 -32.61 -12.71
C ARG A 171 -4.99 -31.33 -12.10
N ILE A 172 -5.28 -31.06 -10.82
CA ILE A 172 -4.69 -29.98 -10.04
C ILE A 172 -4.10 -30.58 -8.77
N ALA A 173 -2.78 -30.50 -8.61
CA ALA A 173 -2.13 -30.88 -7.37
C ALA A 173 -2.14 -29.71 -6.38
N VAL A 174 -2.36 -30.03 -5.10
CA VAL A 174 -2.17 -29.08 -4.00
C VAL A 174 -1.02 -29.61 -3.16
N ALA A 175 0.06 -28.86 -3.08
CA ALA A 175 1.24 -29.22 -2.30
C ALA A 175 1.30 -28.32 -1.06
N ASP A 176 1.30 -28.92 0.13
CA ASP A 176 1.53 -28.21 1.39
C ASP A 176 2.94 -28.47 1.87
N LYS A 177 3.75 -27.40 1.93
CA LYS A 177 5.14 -27.43 2.40
C LYS A 177 5.97 -28.54 1.73
N GLY A 178 5.74 -28.73 0.42
CA GLY A 178 6.42 -29.71 -0.42
C GLY A 178 5.75 -31.08 -0.52
N VAL A 179 4.68 -31.35 0.23
CA VAL A 179 3.96 -32.64 0.20
C VAL A 179 2.65 -32.50 -0.55
N VAL A 180 2.47 -33.28 -1.62
CA VAL A 180 1.23 -33.30 -2.40
C VAL A 180 0.12 -33.99 -1.59
N GLN A 181 -1.02 -33.32 -1.44
CA GLN A 181 -2.18 -33.90 -0.78
C GLN A 181 -2.81 -35.01 -1.62
N GLN A 182 -3.08 -36.15 -0.97
CA GLN A 182 -3.71 -37.32 -1.59
C GLN A 182 -4.97 -37.77 -0.82
N ASN A 183 -5.84 -36.83 -0.48
CA ASN A 183 -7.09 -37.11 0.21
C ASN A 183 -8.28 -37.16 -0.76
N GLN A 184 -8.50 -38.33 -1.35
CA GLN A 184 -9.66 -38.65 -2.21
C GLN A 184 -9.91 -37.60 -3.30
N GLN A 185 -8.86 -37.31 -4.06
CA GLN A 185 -8.85 -36.21 -5.03
C GLN A 185 -9.84 -36.37 -6.19
N TRP A 186 -10.44 -37.54 -6.34
CA TRP A 186 -11.47 -37.86 -7.33
C TRP A 186 -12.90 -37.46 -6.90
N GLY A 187 -13.17 -37.28 -5.60
CA GLY A 187 -14.48 -36.92 -5.05
C GLY A 187 -14.57 -35.43 -4.73
N ALA A 188 -15.74 -34.80 -4.93
CA ALA A 188 -15.92 -33.37 -4.64
C ALA A 188 -16.23 -33.07 -3.17
N ASP A 189 -16.58 -34.12 -2.41
CA ASP A 189 -17.13 -34.13 -1.05
C ASP A 189 -16.06 -34.25 0.04
N HIS A 190 -14.81 -34.42 -0.35
CA HIS A 190 -13.66 -34.43 0.54
C HIS A 190 -12.81 -33.18 0.29
N GLY A 191 -12.94 -32.18 1.15
CA GLY A 191 -12.22 -30.91 1.01
C GLY A 191 -10.71 -31.06 1.14
N LEU A 192 -9.99 -29.96 0.98
CA LEU A 192 -8.57 -29.92 1.36
C LEU A 192 -8.46 -29.78 2.88
N ASP A 193 -7.55 -30.54 3.50
CA ASP A 193 -7.24 -30.42 4.92
C ASP A 193 -6.26 -29.26 5.16
N ILE A 194 -6.65 -28.05 4.74
CA ILE A 194 -5.83 -26.84 4.83
C ILE A 194 -6.58 -25.79 5.65
N ASP A 195 -5.98 -25.38 6.76
CA ASP A 195 -6.38 -24.18 7.47
C ASP A 195 -5.91 -22.93 6.70
N GLN A 196 -6.85 -22.22 6.08
CA GLN A 196 -6.54 -20.99 5.34
C GLN A 196 -5.89 -19.89 6.19
N TYR A 197 -6.02 -19.95 7.52
CA TYR A 197 -5.40 -18.99 8.43
C TYR A 197 -3.92 -19.30 8.69
N ASP A 198 -3.45 -20.55 8.53
CA ASP A 198 -2.02 -20.94 8.65
C ASP A 198 -1.21 -20.67 7.37
N VAL A 199 -1.89 -20.31 6.27
CA VAL A 199 -1.24 -20.07 4.99
C VAL A 199 -0.70 -18.64 4.91
N ASP A 200 0.63 -18.52 4.73
CA ASP A 200 1.28 -17.21 4.56
C ASP A 200 1.63 -16.89 3.11
N LYS A 201 2.00 -17.91 2.33
CA LYS A 201 2.45 -17.73 0.95
C LYS A 201 2.05 -18.93 0.10
N VAL A 202 1.49 -18.63 -1.08
CA VAL A 202 1.05 -19.61 -2.06
C VAL A 202 1.55 -19.22 -3.44
N PHE A 203 2.12 -20.17 -4.17
CA PHE A 203 2.33 -20.06 -5.60
C PHE A 203 1.27 -20.86 -6.35
N ILE A 204 0.60 -20.19 -7.29
CA ILE A 204 -0.34 -20.85 -8.20
C ILE A 204 0.29 -20.92 -9.59
N HIS A 205 0.67 -22.14 -9.97
CA HIS A 205 1.19 -22.47 -11.29
C HIS A 205 0.02 -22.84 -12.19
N LYS A 206 -0.27 -22.02 -13.22
CA LYS A 206 -1.41 -22.21 -14.12
C LYS A 206 -0.96 -22.89 -15.41
N GLY A 207 -0.60 -24.16 -15.31
CA GLY A 207 -0.12 -24.99 -16.40
C GLY A 207 0.57 -26.25 -15.91
N PRO A 208 1.04 -27.10 -16.82
CA PRO A 208 1.59 -28.41 -16.46
C PRO A 208 2.81 -28.29 -15.54
N MET A 209 2.75 -29.01 -14.42
CA MET A 209 3.82 -29.09 -13.43
C MET A 209 4.09 -30.54 -13.01
N SER A 210 3.71 -31.51 -13.85
CA SER A 210 3.78 -32.94 -13.55
C SER A 210 5.19 -33.46 -13.29
N LEU A 211 6.21 -32.83 -13.89
CA LEU A 211 7.61 -33.20 -13.64
C LEU A 211 8.04 -32.94 -12.19
N PHE A 212 7.45 -31.93 -11.53
CA PHE A 212 7.78 -31.54 -10.17
C PHE A 212 6.83 -32.15 -9.13
N TYR A 213 5.54 -32.27 -9.45
CA TYR A 213 4.48 -32.60 -8.49
C TYR A 213 3.67 -33.86 -8.84
N GLY A 214 4.07 -34.61 -9.87
CA GLY A 214 3.45 -35.88 -10.25
C GLY A 214 2.27 -35.75 -11.22
N SER A 215 1.65 -36.87 -11.58
CA SER A 215 0.63 -36.96 -12.63
C SER A 215 -0.57 -36.03 -12.42
N ASP A 216 -0.93 -35.77 -11.17
CA ASP A 216 -2.08 -34.95 -10.80
C ASP A 216 -1.87 -33.45 -11.10
N ALA A 217 -0.66 -33.03 -11.47
CA ALA A 217 -0.30 -31.63 -11.71
C ALA A 217 -0.36 -31.20 -13.19
N ILE A 218 -1.13 -31.91 -14.04
CA ILE A 218 -1.18 -31.62 -15.49
C ILE A 218 -1.84 -30.27 -15.82
N GLY A 219 -2.82 -29.83 -15.03
CA GLY A 219 -3.52 -28.56 -15.21
C GLY A 219 -2.94 -27.41 -14.40
N GLY A 220 -2.15 -27.71 -13.36
CA GLY A 220 -1.63 -26.72 -12.44
C GLY A 220 -1.28 -27.27 -11.08
N VAL A 221 -0.63 -26.42 -10.30
CA VAL A 221 -0.27 -26.69 -8.90
C VAL A 221 -0.61 -25.48 -8.05
N ILE A 222 -1.17 -25.74 -6.87
CA ILE A 222 -1.25 -24.77 -5.78
C ILE A 222 -0.22 -25.20 -4.73
N GLU A 223 0.87 -24.45 -4.66
CA GLU A 223 2.01 -24.73 -3.79
C GLU A 223 1.93 -23.79 -2.58
N ILE A 224 1.63 -24.34 -1.41
CA ILE A 224 1.66 -23.65 -0.13
C ILE A 224 3.07 -23.77 0.42
N LEU A 225 3.72 -22.63 0.63
CA LEU A 225 5.11 -22.59 1.09
C LEU A 225 5.19 -22.60 2.61
N PRO A 226 6.31 -23.09 3.17
CA PRO A 226 6.62 -22.87 4.57
C PRO A 226 6.75 -21.37 4.87
N VAL A 227 6.55 -21.02 6.14
CA VAL A 227 6.73 -19.65 6.63
C VAL A 227 8.19 -19.20 6.46
N ASP A 228 8.39 -17.95 6.04
CA ASP A 228 9.72 -17.36 5.99
C ASP A 228 10.25 -17.17 7.42
N VAL A 229 11.43 -17.70 7.72
CA VAL A 229 12.06 -17.58 9.03
C VAL A 229 12.86 -16.27 9.09
N PRO A 230 12.56 -15.35 10.02
CA PRO A 230 13.32 -14.11 10.17
C PRO A 230 14.79 -14.36 10.52
N SER A 231 15.68 -13.48 10.05
CA SER A 231 17.10 -13.53 10.39
C SER A 231 17.37 -13.13 11.85
N GLU A 232 16.59 -12.17 12.36
CA GLU A 232 16.74 -11.62 13.71
C GLU A 232 15.86 -12.33 14.74
N ASN A 233 16.29 -12.26 16.01
CA ASN A 233 15.50 -12.77 17.12
C ASN A 233 14.26 -11.91 17.34
N MET A 234 13.09 -12.54 17.34
CA MET A 234 11.83 -11.84 17.57
C MET A 234 10.73 -12.78 18.04
N VAL A 235 9.74 -12.20 18.69
CA VAL A 235 8.48 -12.85 19.04
C VAL A 235 7.36 -12.03 18.41
N TRP A 236 6.45 -12.70 17.73
CA TRP A 236 5.28 -12.06 17.14
C TRP A 236 4.10 -13.01 17.12
N GLY A 237 2.92 -12.47 16.87
CA GLY A 237 1.69 -13.25 16.83
C GLY A 237 0.53 -12.43 16.32
N ASP A 238 -0.57 -13.10 16.05
CA ASP A 238 -1.83 -12.47 15.67
C ASP A 238 -3.00 -13.21 16.33
N VAL A 239 -4.05 -12.46 16.64
CA VAL A 239 -5.34 -13.02 17.06
C VAL A 239 -6.41 -12.38 16.17
N SER A 240 -7.23 -13.20 15.54
CA SER A 240 -8.32 -12.73 14.67
C SER A 240 -9.64 -13.35 15.07
N LEU A 241 -10.69 -12.54 15.08
CA LEU A 241 -12.08 -12.96 15.26
C LEU A 241 -12.79 -12.96 13.91
N ILE A 242 -13.60 -13.98 13.65
CA ILE A 242 -14.30 -14.16 12.39
C ILE A 242 -15.79 -14.25 12.67
N ALA A 243 -16.59 -13.45 11.96
CA ALA A 243 -18.04 -13.53 12.00
C ALA A 243 -18.63 -13.43 10.57
N LYS A 244 -19.56 -14.31 10.22
CA LYS A 244 -20.29 -14.24 8.93
C LYS A 244 -21.80 -14.43 9.16
N SER A 245 -22.61 -13.52 8.62
CA SER A 245 -24.06 -13.49 8.85
C SER A 245 -24.83 -14.58 8.08
N ASN A 246 -24.36 -14.97 6.89
CA ASN A 246 -25.09 -15.88 6.01
C ASN A 246 -25.32 -17.27 6.62
N ASN A 247 -24.35 -17.76 7.38
CA ASN A 247 -24.36 -19.06 8.04
C ASN A 247 -24.15 -18.95 9.56
N ASN A 248 -24.32 -17.76 10.13
CA ASN A 248 -24.07 -17.49 11.56
C ASN A 248 -22.68 -18.00 12.02
N LEU A 249 -21.65 -17.87 11.17
CA LEU A 249 -20.31 -18.31 11.51
C LEU A 249 -19.73 -17.43 12.61
N SER A 250 -19.09 -18.08 13.58
CA SER A 250 -18.25 -17.46 14.60
C SER A 250 -16.97 -18.26 14.72
N GLY A 251 -15.83 -17.58 14.77
CA GLY A 251 -14.53 -18.23 14.88
C GLY A 251 -13.46 -17.34 15.48
N ILE A 252 -12.40 -17.99 15.94
CA ILE A 252 -11.20 -17.35 16.47
C ILE A 252 -9.99 -18.10 15.93
N THR A 253 -8.96 -17.36 15.56
CA THR A 253 -7.64 -17.90 15.26
C THR A 253 -6.61 -17.14 16.07
N ALA A 254 -5.63 -17.86 16.61
CA ALA A 254 -4.52 -17.30 17.37
C ALA A 254 -3.22 -17.95 16.90
N MET A 255 -2.20 -17.13 16.69
CA MET A 255 -0.89 -17.57 16.25
C MET A 255 0.20 -16.90 17.07
N THR A 256 1.25 -17.66 17.36
CA THR A 256 2.49 -17.15 17.93
C THR A 256 3.68 -17.77 17.22
N SER A 257 4.72 -16.95 17.06
CA SER A 257 5.99 -17.32 16.46
C SER A 257 7.12 -16.77 17.32
N VAL A 258 8.17 -17.58 17.50
CA VAL A 258 9.35 -17.25 18.30
C VAL A 258 10.59 -17.65 17.51
N LYS A 259 11.44 -16.67 17.19
CA LYS A 259 12.79 -16.87 16.63
C LYS A 259 13.83 -16.53 17.69
N ARG A 260 14.72 -17.47 18.02
CA ARG A 260 15.84 -17.24 18.96
C ARG A 260 17.10 -18.02 18.56
N GLY A 261 18.15 -17.30 18.18
CA GLY A 261 19.39 -17.85 17.67
C GLY A 261 19.11 -18.64 16.40
N ARG A 262 19.39 -19.94 16.43
CA ARG A 262 19.12 -20.88 15.33
C ARG A 262 17.69 -21.45 15.37
N TRP A 263 17.10 -21.56 16.57
CA TRP A 263 15.75 -22.08 16.78
C TRP A 263 14.65 -21.14 16.30
N PHE A 264 13.63 -21.71 15.66
CA PHE A 264 12.39 -21.06 15.30
C PHE A 264 11.22 -21.97 15.63
N PHE A 265 10.19 -21.45 16.30
CA PHE A 265 8.95 -22.16 16.61
C PHE A 265 7.76 -21.33 16.19
N ARG A 266 6.74 -21.99 15.66
CA ARG A 266 5.44 -21.37 15.37
C ARG A 266 4.31 -22.31 15.78
N GLY A 267 3.27 -21.74 16.36
CA GLY A 267 2.03 -22.43 16.63
C GLY A 267 0.83 -21.58 16.21
N ARG A 268 -0.15 -22.21 15.56
CA ARG A 268 -1.46 -21.62 15.25
C ARG A 268 -2.57 -22.56 15.68
N LEU A 269 -3.60 -21.99 16.28
CA LEU A 269 -4.85 -22.66 16.62
C LEU A 269 -6.00 -21.89 15.99
N THR A 270 -6.93 -22.63 15.37
CA THR A 270 -8.14 -22.06 14.78
C THR A 270 -9.34 -22.86 15.26
N ALA A 271 -10.36 -22.18 15.76
CA ALA A 271 -11.63 -22.79 16.14
C ALA A 271 -12.79 -22.00 15.52
N GLN A 272 -13.66 -22.67 14.79
CA GLN A 272 -14.85 -22.05 14.22
C GLN A 272 -16.07 -22.96 14.22
N ARG A 273 -17.25 -22.34 14.23
CA ARG A 273 -18.54 -23.01 14.11
C ARG A 273 -19.45 -22.22 13.19
N PHE A 274 -20.28 -22.91 12.44
CA PHE A 274 -21.26 -22.32 11.54
C PHE A 274 -22.52 -23.19 11.44
N ALA A 275 -23.65 -22.54 11.18
CA ALA A 275 -24.93 -23.17 10.96
C ALA A 275 -25.20 -23.34 9.45
N ASP A 276 -26.35 -23.89 9.11
CA ASP A 276 -26.80 -23.99 7.72
C ASP A 276 -26.89 -22.58 7.09
N TYR A 277 -26.34 -22.44 5.88
CA TYR A 277 -26.29 -21.14 5.19
C TYR A 277 -27.63 -20.78 4.54
N ARG A 278 -27.90 -19.48 4.42
CA ARG A 278 -29.10 -18.96 3.77
C ARG A 278 -28.95 -18.90 2.25
N VAL A 279 -30.03 -19.18 1.54
CA VAL A 279 -30.14 -19.08 0.08
C VAL A 279 -31.36 -18.23 -0.31
N PRO A 280 -31.39 -17.59 -1.48
CA PRO A 280 -32.55 -16.80 -1.92
C PRO A 280 -33.66 -17.68 -2.55
N ALA A 281 -33.81 -18.92 -2.10
CA ALA A 281 -34.74 -19.89 -2.66
C ALA A 281 -35.53 -20.61 -1.56
N ASP A 282 -36.80 -20.89 -1.83
CA ASP A 282 -37.69 -21.60 -0.91
C ASP A 282 -37.68 -23.12 -1.13
N THR A 283 -37.10 -23.58 -2.25
CA THR A 283 -36.95 -25.00 -2.58
C THR A 283 -35.66 -25.27 -3.34
N VAL A 284 -35.12 -26.48 -3.22
CA VAL A 284 -34.04 -27.00 -4.06
C VAL A 284 -34.48 -28.29 -4.74
N THR A 285 -34.09 -28.49 -5.99
CA THR A 285 -34.29 -29.77 -6.67
C THR A 285 -33.11 -30.69 -6.33
N TYR A 286 -33.39 -31.81 -5.66
CA TYR A 286 -32.42 -32.86 -5.41
C TYR A 286 -32.84 -34.11 -6.18
N LEU A 287 -32.04 -34.48 -7.18
CA LEU A 287 -32.40 -35.50 -8.18
C LEU A 287 -33.74 -35.14 -8.85
N THR A 288 -34.81 -35.85 -8.52
CA THR A 288 -36.18 -35.63 -9.03
C THR A 288 -37.11 -34.97 -8.01
N TRP A 289 -36.65 -34.73 -6.78
CA TRP A 289 -37.48 -34.24 -5.68
C TRP A 289 -37.29 -32.74 -5.45
N LYS A 290 -38.39 -31.99 -5.36
CA LYS A 290 -38.38 -30.59 -4.95
C LYS A 290 -38.44 -30.51 -3.42
N LEU A 291 -37.28 -30.37 -2.80
CA LEU A 291 -37.14 -30.29 -1.34
C LEU A 291 -37.45 -28.87 -0.85
N PRO A 292 -38.32 -28.69 0.16
CA PRO A 292 -38.57 -27.39 0.78
C PRO A 292 -37.39 -26.95 1.66
N LEU A 293 -37.05 -25.67 1.59
CA LEU A 293 -36.02 -25.02 2.40
C LEU A 293 -36.67 -24.12 3.46
N TYR A 294 -36.94 -24.70 4.62
CA TYR A 294 -37.53 -23.96 5.75
C TYR A 294 -36.60 -22.82 6.20
N GLY A 295 -37.18 -21.62 6.29
CA GLY A 295 -36.40 -20.42 6.64
C GLY A 295 -35.29 -20.10 5.63
N ARG A 296 -35.42 -20.58 4.38
CA ARG A 296 -34.44 -20.38 3.30
C ARG A 296 -33.03 -20.83 3.65
N ARG A 297 -32.90 -21.90 4.44
CA ARG A 297 -31.61 -22.47 4.85
C ARG A 297 -31.33 -23.79 4.15
N MET A 298 -30.11 -23.95 3.64
CA MET A 298 -29.65 -25.18 3.02
C MET A 298 -29.25 -26.19 4.10
N LYS A 299 -30.05 -27.26 4.24
CA LYS A 299 -29.79 -28.30 5.24
C LYS A 299 -28.46 -29.02 5.02
N ASN A 300 -27.88 -29.53 6.10
CA ASN A 300 -26.64 -30.33 6.10
C ASN A 300 -25.42 -29.53 5.63
N THR A 301 -25.35 -28.25 6.00
CA THR A 301 -24.25 -27.35 5.66
C THR A 301 -23.64 -26.66 6.87
N ALA A 302 -24.19 -26.90 8.07
CA ALA A 302 -23.60 -26.57 9.36
C ALA A 302 -22.34 -27.40 9.66
N GLY A 303 -21.46 -26.87 10.50
CA GLY A 303 -20.21 -27.54 10.86
C GLY A 303 -19.44 -26.88 11.99
N ARG A 304 -18.38 -27.56 12.42
CA ARG A 304 -17.38 -27.08 13.38
C ARG A 304 -16.01 -27.48 12.87
N GLU A 305 -15.03 -26.62 13.06
CA GLU A 305 -13.65 -26.88 12.68
C GLU A 305 -12.71 -26.48 13.80
N LEU A 306 -11.72 -27.35 14.00
CA LEU A 306 -10.65 -27.19 14.95
C LEU A 306 -9.37 -27.54 14.20
N ASN A 307 -8.50 -26.56 14.01
CA ASN A 307 -7.22 -26.75 13.36
C ASN A 307 -6.09 -26.40 14.34
N ALA A 308 -5.02 -27.17 14.29
CA ALA A 308 -3.79 -26.91 15.00
C ALA A 308 -2.62 -27.10 14.04
N ALA A 309 -1.75 -26.10 13.94
CA ALA A 309 -0.53 -26.16 13.17
C ALA A 309 0.65 -25.84 14.10
N LEU A 310 1.68 -26.68 14.06
CA LEU A 310 2.91 -26.51 14.81
C LEU A 310 4.09 -26.71 13.87
N SER A 311 5.06 -25.81 13.91
CA SER A 311 6.32 -25.97 13.17
C SER A 311 7.51 -25.57 14.01
N ALA A 312 8.63 -26.24 13.77
CA ALA A 312 9.90 -25.98 14.41
C ALA A 312 11.02 -26.08 13.37
N ASN A 313 11.95 -25.12 13.38
CA ASN A 313 13.15 -25.12 12.56
C ASN A 313 14.38 -24.84 13.45
N TYR A 314 15.55 -25.28 13.03
CA TYR A 314 16.84 -25.15 13.73
C TYR A 314 17.95 -24.77 12.75
#